data_AF-A0A7J4EM29-F1
#
_entry.id   AF-A0A7J4EM29-F1
#
_cell.length_a   1.000
_cell.length_b   1.000
_cell.length_c   1.000
_cell.angle_alpha   90.00
_cell.angle_beta   90.00
_cell.angle_gamma   90.00
#
_symmetry.space_group_name_H-M   'P 1'
#
loop_
_entity.id
_entity.type
_entity.pdbx_description
1 polymer ?
#
loop_
_entity_poly.entity_id
_entity_poly.type
_entity_poly.pdbx_seq_one_letter_code
_entity_poly.pdbx_strand_id
1 'polypeptide(L)'
;MRTIPLSKVVSAVEKLVIDANYFLDEKVIASFKKALDTEESPLGKEILNRLLENAKIASEEMIPYCQDTGVAVVFVELGEQVRFEGEGLIKAINLGV
;
A
#
# COMPACT_ATOMS: atom_id res chain seq x y z
N MET A 1 -10.45 -14.24 -25.80
CA MET A 1 -10.46 -14.88 -24.48
C MET A 1 -9.04 -14.94 -23.94
N ARG A 2 -8.79 -14.42 -22.74
CA ARG A 2 -7.47 -14.45 -22.09
C ARG A 2 -7.58 -15.20 -20.78
N THR A 3 -6.77 -16.23 -20.61
CA THR A 3 -6.71 -16.98 -19.35
C THR A 3 -5.57 -16.45 -18.49
N ILE A 4 -5.85 -16.15 -17.23
CA ILE A 4 -4.87 -15.66 -16.26
C ILE A 4 -4.74 -16.70 -15.14
N PRO A 5 -3.52 -17.18 -14.84
CA PRO A 5 -3.32 -18.09 -13.72
C PRO A 5 -3.56 -17.36 -12.39
N LEU A 6 -4.26 -18.00 -11.45
CA LEU A 6 -4.57 -17.40 -10.14
C LEU A 6 -3.31 -17.03 -9.35
N SER A 7 -2.20 -17.73 -9.53
CA SER A 7 -0.92 -17.39 -8.89
C SER A 7 -0.45 -15.97 -9.21
N LYS A 8 -0.74 -15.46 -10.42
CA LYS A 8 -0.43 -14.06 -10.77
C LYS A 8 -1.29 -13.07 -10.00
N VAL A 9 -2.52 -13.44 -9.65
CA VAL A 9 -3.39 -12.60 -8.81
C VAL A 9 -2.86 -12.60 -7.38
N VAL A 10 -2.54 -13.77 -6.82
CA VAL A 10 -1.98 -13.90 -5.46
C VAL A 10 -0.73 -13.02 -5.31
N SER A 11 0.27 -13.20 -6.18
CA SER A 11 1.51 -12.42 -6.09
C SER A 11 1.32 -10.93 -6.37
N ALA A 12 0.33 -10.56 -7.19
CA ALA A 12 0.02 -9.15 -7.42
C ALA A 12 -0.61 -8.51 -6.18
N VAL A 13 -1.54 -9.20 -5.52
CA VAL A 13 -2.17 -8.69 -4.29
C VAL A 13 -1.17 -8.64 -3.14
N GLU A 14 -0.36 -9.69 -2.96
CA GLU A 14 0.73 -9.74 -1.96
C GLU A 14 1.67 -8.55 -2.10
N LYS A 15 2.14 -8.30 -3.32
CA LYS A 15 2.97 -7.14 -3.58
C LYS A 15 2.25 -5.83 -3.23
N LEU A 16 0.98 -5.68 -3.63
CA LEU A 16 0.22 -4.45 -3.37
C LEU A 16 0.01 -4.20 -1.87
N VAL A 17 -0.29 -5.23 -1.08
CA VAL A 17 -0.50 -5.04 0.37
C VAL A 17 0.81 -4.75 1.10
N ILE A 18 1.92 -5.37 0.69
CA ILE A 18 3.25 -5.05 1.22
C ILE A 18 3.61 -3.61 0.86
N ASP A 19 3.51 -3.24 -0.41
CA ASP A 19 3.87 -1.92 -0.89
C ASP A 19 3.02 -0.84 -0.19
N ALA A 20 1.72 -1.07 -0.03
CA ALA A 20 0.80 -0.12 0.62
C ALA A 20 1.09 0.09 2.11
N ASN A 21 1.69 -0.89 2.79
CA ASN A 21 2.03 -0.77 4.22
C ASN A 21 3.42 -0.16 4.44
N TYR A 22 4.35 -0.34 3.50
CA TYR A 22 5.76 0.02 3.70
C TYR A 22 6.11 1.35 3.04
N PHE A 23 5.41 1.70 1.96
CA PHE A 23 5.65 2.92 1.19
C PHE A 23 4.46 3.86 1.31
N LEU A 24 4.67 5.00 1.96
CA LEU A 24 3.70 6.08 1.97
C LEU A 24 3.69 6.77 0.60
N ASP A 25 2.49 7.09 0.08
CA ASP A 25 2.33 7.77 -1.21
C ASP A 25 3.17 9.06 -1.27
N GLU A 26 3.89 9.25 -2.38
CA GLU A 26 4.77 10.41 -2.58
C GLU A 26 4.04 11.75 -2.41
N LYS A 27 2.74 11.82 -2.74
CA LYS A 27 1.91 13.01 -2.55
C LYS A 27 1.68 13.30 -1.07
N VAL A 28 1.58 12.27 -0.23
CA VAL A 28 1.46 12.42 1.24
C VAL A 28 2.81 12.89 1.81
N ILE A 29 3.92 12.29 1.36
CA ILE A 29 5.26 12.76 1.75
C ILE A 29 5.46 14.22 1.35
N ALA A 30 5.07 14.60 0.12
CA ALA A 30 5.15 15.97 -0.36
C ALA A 30 4.25 16.93 0.44
N SER A 31 3.07 16.49 0.88
CA SER A 31 2.18 17.32 1.70
C SER A 31 2.75 17.54 3.10
N PHE A 32 3.41 16.55 3.71
CA PHE A 32 4.12 16.71 4.98
C PHE A 32 5.27 17.70 4.87
N LYS A 33 6.08 17.61 3.79
CA LYS A 33 7.17 18.57 3.53
C LYS A 33 6.63 19.99 3.36
N LYS A 34 5.56 20.16 2.57
CA LYS A 34 4.93 21.47 2.40
C LYS A 34 4.35 22.01 3.70
N ALA A 35 3.73 21.16 4.52
CA ALA A 35 3.20 21.55 5.82
C ALA A 35 4.34 22.00 6.75
N LEU A 36 5.49 21.34 6.72
CA LEU A 36 6.66 21.68 7.52
C LEU A 36 7.19 23.09 7.21
N ASP A 37 7.13 23.51 5.95
CA ASP A 37 7.55 24.85 5.50
C ASP A 37 6.65 25.96 6.07
N THR A 38 5.37 25.69 6.27
CA THR A 38 4.36 26.68 6.70
C THR A 38 3.95 26.58 8.16
N GLU A 39 4.27 25.48 8.84
CA GLU A 39 3.92 25.28 10.25
C GLU A 39 4.60 26.32 11.15
N GLU A 40 3.88 26.86 12.12
CA GLU A 40 4.40 27.86 13.05
C GLU A 40 4.81 27.23 14.38
N SER A 41 4.09 26.18 14.81
CA SER A 41 4.32 25.48 16.05
C SER A 41 5.63 24.69 16.02
N PRO A 42 6.56 24.93 16.96
CA PRO A 42 7.77 24.12 17.09
C PRO A 42 7.46 22.62 17.27
N LEU A 43 6.44 22.31 18.07
CA LEU A 43 5.98 20.93 18.28
C LEU A 43 5.38 20.33 17.00
N GLY A 44 4.63 21.13 16.24
CA GLY A 44 4.06 20.70 14.96
C GLY A 44 5.15 20.30 13.96
N LYS A 45 6.22 21.10 13.86
CA LYS A 45 7.40 20.78 13.03
C LYS A 45 8.10 19.51 13.47
N GLU A 46 8.25 19.30 14.77
CA GLU A 46 8.85 18.07 15.31
C GLU A 46 8.04 16.84 14.90
N ILE A 47 6.71 16.90 15.05
CA ILE A 47 5.82 15.80 14.67
C ILE A 47 5.92 15.51 13.16
N LEU A 48 5.88 16.53 12.30
CA LEU A 48 6.01 16.36 10.86
C LEU A 48 7.35 15.72 10.46
N ASN A 49 8.45 16.12 11.11
CA ASN A 49 9.76 15.49 10.89
C ASN A 49 9.75 14.02 11.32
N ARG A 50 9.14 13.67 12.46
CA ARG A 50 9.02 12.28 12.90
C ARG A 50 8.18 11.42 11.95
N LEU A 51 7.11 11.97 11.37
CA LEU A 51 6.32 11.27 10.35
C LEU A 51 7.15 10.99 9.08
N LEU A 52 7.94 11.96 8.64
CA LEU A 52 8.85 11.80 7.50
C LEU A 52 9.98 10.79 7.79
N GLU A 53 10.56 10.82 8.98
CA GLU A 53 11.56 9.85 9.42
C GLU A 53 10.98 8.43 9.50
N ASN A 54 9.78 8.28 10.07
CA ASN A 54 9.09 7.00 10.12
C ASN A 54 8.80 6.44 8.72
N ALA A 55 8.39 7.30 7.77
CA ALA A 55 8.17 6.91 6.38
C ALA A 55 9.46 6.40 5.73
N LYS A 56 10.59 7.05 6.02
CA LYS A 56 11.90 6.62 5.55
C LYS A 56 12.27 5.25 6.13
N ILE A 57 12.20 5.08 7.45
CA ILE A 57 12.54 3.82 8.14
C ILE A 57 11.68 2.68 7.61
N ALA A 58 10.36 2.87 7.51
CA ALA A 58 9.42 1.87 6.97
C ALA A 58 9.85 1.36 5.59
N SER A 59 10.22 2.30 4.70
CA SER A 59 10.64 1.97 3.34
C SER A 59 12.03 1.33 3.25
N GLU A 60 12.99 1.74 4.09
CA GLU A 60 14.37 1.25 4.06
C GLU A 60 14.51 -0.11 4.75
N GLU A 61 13.82 -0.29 5.88
CA GLU A 61 13.87 -1.52 6.67
C GLU A 61 12.81 -2.55 6.23
N MET A 62 11.93 -2.18 5.29
CA MET A 62 10.83 -3.02 4.80
C MET A 62 9.93 -3.49 5.95
N ILE A 63 9.49 -2.54 6.78
CA ILE A 63 8.56 -2.76 7.89
C ILE A 63 7.31 -1.89 7.72
N PRO A 64 6.16 -2.28 8.30
CA PRO A 64 4.95 -1.45 8.25
C PRO A 64 5.18 -0.04 8.81
N TYR A 65 4.71 0.97 8.09
CA TYR A 65 4.72 2.37 8.55
C TYR A 65 3.89 2.57 9.83
N CYS A 66 2.85 1.75 10.03
CA CYS A 66 1.97 1.80 11.19
C CYS A 66 1.85 0.41 11.83
N GLN A 67 1.65 0.37 13.15
CA GLN A 67 1.35 -0.86 13.88
C GLN A 67 0.01 -1.49 13.44
N ASP A 68 -0.99 -0.65 13.18
CA ASP A 68 -2.28 -1.08 12.65
C ASP A 68 -2.23 -1.01 11.12
N THR A 69 -2.17 -2.19 10.49
CA THR A 69 -2.09 -2.36 9.03
C THR A 69 -3.47 -2.30 8.35
N GLY A 70 -4.54 -2.13 9.14
CA GLY A 70 -5.90 -1.93 8.64
C GLY A 70 -6.55 -3.17 8.04
N VAL A 71 -7.47 -2.94 7.10
CA VAL A 71 -8.26 -3.98 6.42
C VAL A 71 -8.10 -3.81 4.91
N ALA A 72 -7.77 -4.91 4.22
CA ALA A 72 -7.62 -4.89 2.76
C ALA A 72 -8.98 -4.73 2.07
N VAL A 73 -9.15 -3.61 1.35
CA VAL A 73 -10.30 -3.36 0.48
C VAL A 73 -9.83 -3.39 -0.97
N VAL A 74 -10.28 -4.38 -1.73
CA VAL A 74 -9.80 -4.62 -3.09
C VAL A 74 -10.91 -4.28 -4.10
N PHE A 75 -10.62 -3.31 -4.96
CA PHE A 75 -11.46 -2.97 -6.11
C PHE A 75 -10.94 -3.70 -7.34
N VAL A 76 -11.82 -4.45 -8.01
CA VAL A 76 -11.46 -5.25 -9.19
C VAL A 76 -12.24 -4.76 -10.40
N GLU A 77 -11.52 -4.33 -11.42
CA GLU A 77 -12.05 -4.17 -12.76
C GLU A 77 -11.69 -5.41 -13.59
N LEU A 78 -12.71 -6.13 -14.06
CA LEU A 78 -12.55 -7.40 -14.76
C LEU A 78 -13.12 -7.32 -16.17
N GLY A 79 -12.27 -7.53 -17.17
CA GLY A 79 -12.71 -7.63 -18.56
C GLY A 79 -13.55 -8.89 -18.81
N GLU A 80 -14.63 -8.76 -19.57
CA GLU A 80 -15.61 -9.83 -19.84
C GLU A 80 -14.99 -11.13 -20.40
N GLN A 81 -13.92 -11.01 -21.19
CA GLN A 81 -13.26 -12.13 -21.85
C GLN A 81 -12.08 -12.73 -21.04
N VAL A 82 -11.92 -12.30 -19.78
CA VAL A 82 -10.91 -12.83 -18.86
C VAL A 82 -11.47 -14.05 -18.14
N ARG A 83 -10.69 -15.12 -18.09
CA ARG A 83 -10.99 -16.32 -17.30
C ARG A 83 -9.84 -16.64 -16.36
N PHE A 84 -10.17 -17.27 -15.25
CA PHE A 84 -9.21 -17.78 -14.27
C PHE A 84 -9.34 -19.29 -14.17
N GLU A 85 -8.22 -19.97 -13.96
CA GLU A 85 -8.17 -21.42 -13.76
C GLU A 85 -8.20 -21.73 -12.26
N GLY A 86 -9.04 -22.67 -11.82
CA GLY A 86 -9.06 -23.16 -10.43
C GLY A 86 -10.12 -22.53 -9.53
N GLU A 87 -9.80 -22.36 -8.25
CA GLU A 87 -10.74 -22.15 -7.13
C GLU A 87 -11.39 -20.75 -7.03
N GLY A 88 -11.25 -19.92 -8.07
CA GLY A 88 -11.93 -18.63 -8.20
C GLY A 88 -11.12 -17.40 -7.74
N LEU A 89 -11.49 -16.24 -8.27
CA LEU A 89 -10.76 -14.98 -8.10
C LEU A 89 -10.72 -14.49 -6.64
N ILE A 90 -11.84 -14.59 -5.92
CA ILE A 90 -11.93 -14.11 -4.53
C ILE A 90 -10.96 -14.86 -3.62
N LYS A 91 -10.83 -16.19 -3.78
CA LYS A 91 -9.90 -16.99 -2.99
C LYS A 91 -8.45 -16.58 -3.26
N ALA A 92 -8.11 -16.34 -4.52
CA ALA A 92 -6.76 -15.87 -4.89
C ALA A 92 -6.45 -14.47 -4.35
N ILE A 93 -7.43 -13.56 -4.31
CA ILE A 93 -7.25 -12.26 -3.68
C ILE A 93 -6.97 -12.42 -2.18
N ASN A 94 -7.78 -13.20 -1.47
CA ASN A 94 -7.60 -13.41 -0.02
C ASN A 94 -6.31 -14.16 0.33
N LEU A 95 -5.80 -15.02 -0.55
CA LEU A 95 -4.51 -15.68 -0.35
C LEU A 95 -3.31 -14.73 -0.52
N GLY A 96 -3.48 -13.63 -1.25
CA GLY A 96 -2.45 -12.62 -1.41
C GLY A 96 -2.51 -11.51 -0.35
N VAL A 97 -3.59 -11.41 0.43
CA VAL A 97 -3.67 -10.51 1.59
C VAL A 97 -2.97 -11.18 2.77
#